data_AF-A0A9P1AQF1-F1
#
_entry.id   AF-A0A9P1AQF1-F1
#
_cell.length_a   1.000
_cell.length_b   1.000
_cell.length_c   1.000
_cell.angle_alpha   90.00
_cell.angle_beta   90.00
_cell.angle_gamma   90.00
#
_symmetry.space_group_name_H-M   'P 1'
#
loop_
_entity.id
_entity.type
_entity.pdbx_description
1 polymer ?
#
loop_
_entity_poly.entity_id
_entity_poly.type
_entity_poly.pdbx_seq_one_letter_code
_entity_poly.pdbx_strand_id
1 'polypeptide(L)'
;MEIVKNEASPEVKAKPPPRKRRKAQKKKVEDDEYTENKIFANMINQKFQPKSGRKKDETPMFEVRNGRATIKNSGNHEQTVSRTLDYHMNKLFQWEEQSDAVESAYSCALCHIDGMKRELFGPYYATHNPVKHWPTFLTKKPSAKKPVKIEVWFHGSCALWAPNVHLHGSQLTNLEPQLDIFWSQTCAVCRKNGASIPVQNKKNTFVHYPCAQNKGYKLDEHALLCNS
;
A
#
# COMPACT_ATOMS: atom_id res chain seq x y z
N MET A 1 -50.32 -59.66 84.92
CA MET A 1 -51.09 -58.61 84.22
C MET A 1 -50.16 -57.44 84.01
N GLU A 2 -49.95 -57.15 82.73
CA GLU A 2 -49.57 -55.87 82.10
C GLU A 2 -48.34 -55.09 82.61
N ILE A 3 -47.29 -55.12 81.77
CA ILE A 3 -46.74 -54.00 80.98
C ILE A 3 -46.56 -52.71 81.81
N VAL A 4 -45.35 -52.19 82.04
CA VAL A 4 -44.65 -51.28 81.11
C VAL A 4 -43.12 -51.48 81.20
N LYS A 5 -42.49 -51.79 80.07
CA LYS A 5 -41.03 -51.72 79.87
C LYS A 5 -40.65 -50.29 79.50
N ASN A 6 -39.80 -49.65 80.30
CA ASN A 6 -39.13 -48.40 79.95
C ASN A 6 -37.95 -48.71 79.02
N GLU A 7 -38.09 -48.37 77.75
CA GLU A 7 -37.01 -48.42 76.77
C GLU A 7 -36.17 -47.13 76.86
N ALA A 8 -34.94 -47.29 77.34
CA ALA A 8 -33.91 -46.27 77.30
C ALA A 8 -33.38 -46.12 75.86
N SER A 9 -33.42 -44.90 75.35
CA SER A 9 -32.92 -44.51 74.03
C SER A 9 -31.39 -44.64 73.94
N PRO A 10 -30.82 -45.32 72.92
CA PRO A 10 -29.39 -45.25 72.64
C PRO A 10 -29.06 -44.18 71.59
N GLU A 11 -28.04 -43.40 71.90
CA GLU A 11 -27.37 -42.38 71.08
C GLU A 11 -27.10 -42.83 69.63
N VAL A 12 -27.61 -42.03 68.69
CA VAL A 12 -27.32 -42.15 67.27
C VAL A 12 -25.95 -41.53 66.96
N LYS A 13 -24.97 -42.38 66.64
CA LYS A 13 -23.65 -41.96 66.13
C LYS A 13 -23.80 -41.34 64.73
N ALA A 14 -23.44 -40.06 64.62
CA ALA A 14 -23.47 -39.29 63.39
C ALA A 14 -22.40 -39.75 62.37
N LYS A 15 -22.79 -39.89 61.11
CA LYS A 15 -21.92 -40.17 59.95
C LYS A 15 -21.06 -38.94 59.60
N PRO A 16 -19.81 -39.11 59.12
CA PRO A 16 -18.95 -37.99 58.74
C PRO A 16 -19.44 -37.29 57.46
N PRO A 17 -19.20 -35.97 57.31
CA PRO A 17 -19.69 -35.19 56.18
C PRO A 17 -18.90 -35.46 54.88
N PRO A 18 -19.51 -35.24 53.70
CA PRO A 18 -18.90 -35.56 52.41
C PRO A 18 -17.76 -34.59 52.05
N ARG A 19 -16.61 -35.16 51.65
CA ARG A 19 -15.45 -34.40 51.13
C ARG A 19 -15.82 -33.63 49.85
N LYS A 20 -15.72 -32.30 49.89
CA LYS A 20 -15.85 -31.43 48.70
C LYS A 20 -14.72 -31.73 47.70
N ARG A 21 -15.08 -32.19 46.49
CA ARG A 21 -14.15 -32.35 45.36
C ARG A 21 -13.56 -30.98 44.99
N ARG A 22 -12.24 -30.81 45.05
CA ARG A 22 -11.54 -29.62 44.52
C ARG A 22 -11.77 -29.56 43.01
N LYS A 23 -12.40 -28.48 42.53
CA LYS A 23 -12.46 -28.18 41.09
C LYS A 23 -11.03 -27.93 40.61
N ALA A 24 -10.54 -28.76 39.69
CA ALA A 24 -9.32 -28.48 38.96
C ALA A 24 -9.51 -27.18 38.16
N GLN A 25 -8.70 -26.16 38.45
CA GLN A 25 -8.63 -24.96 37.62
C GLN A 25 -8.09 -25.37 36.25
N LYS A 26 -8.94 -25.25 35.22
CA LYS A 26 -8.53 -25.36 33.82
C LYS A 26 -7.52 -24.24 33.56
N LYS A 27 -6.26 -24.59 33.34
CA LYS A 27 -5.22 -23.66 32.89
C LYS A 27 -5.70 -23.10 31.54
N LYS A 28 -6.03 -21.80 31.47
CA LYS A 28 -6.27 -21.14 30.18
C LYS A 28 -4.97 -21.26 29.40
N VAL A 29 -5.01 -21.95 28.27
CA VAL A 29 -3.95 -21.86 27.26
C VAL A 29 -4.15 -20.46 26.68
N GLU A 30 -3.38 -19.50 27.18
CA GLU A 30 -3.27 -18.20 26.51
C GLU A 30 -2.54 -18.46 25.20
N ASP A 31 -3.15 -18.03 24.10
CA ASP A 31 -2.62 -18.13 22.76
C ASP A 31 -1.21 -17.53 22.72
N ASP A 32 -0.23 -18.24 22.16
CA ASP A 32 1.16 -17.76 22.12
C ASP A 32 1.23 -16.39 21.41
N GLU A 33 0.36 -16.18 20.41
CA GLU A 33 0.17 -14.90 19.72
C GLU A 33 -0.31 -13.78 20.67
N TYR A 34 -1.21 -14.07 21.61
CA TYR A 34 -1.69 -13.09 22.60
C TYR A 34 -0.58 -12.71 23.58
N THR A 35 0.24 -13.68 23.96
CA THR A 35 1.37 -13.47 24.88
C THR A 35 2.45 -12.63 24.22
N GLU A 36 2.78 -12.92 22.97
CA GLU A 36 3.71 -12.15 22.15
C GLU A 36 3.20 -10.71 21.91
N ASN A 37 1.94 -10.55 21.54
CA ASN A 37 1.31 -9.23 21.35
C ASN A 37 1.34 -8.38 22.62
N LYS A 38 1.16 -9.00 23.80
CA LYS A 38 1.24 -8.31 25.09
C LYS A 38 2.66 -7.89 25.44
N ILE A 39 3.65 -8.75 25.15
CA ILE A 39 5.07 -8.42 25.34
C ILE A 39 5.47 -7.27 24.40
N PHE A 40 5.00 -7.29 23.15
CA PHE A 40 5.27 -6.26 22.17
C PHE A 40 4.62 -4.91 22.55
N ALA A 41 3.36 -4.92 23.00
CA ALA A 41 2.67 -3.74 23.51
C ALA A 41 3.39 -3.15 24.75
N ASN A 42 3.89 -4.00 25.64
CA ASN A 42 4.67 -3.56 26.80
C ASN A 42 6.02 -2.94 26.40
N MET A 43 6.71 -3.49 25.40
CA MET A 43 7.94 -2.91 24.86
C MET A 43 7.70 -1.54 24.20
N ILE A 44 6.60 -1.39 23.47
CA ILE A 44 6.19 -0.10 22.88
C ILE A 44 5.90 0.89 24.01
N ASN A 45 5.11 0.51 25.02
CA ASN A 45 4.82 1.38 26.15
C ASN A 45 6.06 1.77 26.96
N GLN A 46 7.06 0.89 27.06
CA GLN A 46 8.35 1.23 27.68
C GLN A 46 9.16 2.23 26.84
N LYS A 47 9.16 2.09 25.51
CA LYS A 47 9.86 3.01 24.60
C LYS A 47 9.20 4.38 24.49
N PHE A 48 7.87 4.44 24.62
CA PHE A 48 7.09 5.66 24.41
C PHE A 48 6.44 6.23 25.68
N GLN A 49 6.74 5.67 26.86
CA GLN A 49 6.29 6.26 28.12
C GLN A 49 6.83 7.69 28.23
N PRO A 50 5.96 8.70 28.44
CA PRO A 50 6.42 10.06 28.65
C PRO A 50 7.22 10.09 29.96
N LYS A 51 8.53 10.33 29.87
CA LYS A 51 9.34 10.62 31.05
C LYS A 51 8.74 11.86 31.71
N SER A 52 8.24 11.72 32.93
CA SER A 52 7.83 12.84 33.78
C SER A 52 9.05 13.68 34.13
N GLY A 53 9.40 14.62 33.24
CA GLY A 53 10.61 15.42 33.39
C GLY A 53 10.54 16.69 32.58
N ARG A 54 10.36 17.82 33.31
CA ARG A 54 10.39 19.23 32.89
C ARG A 54 9.57 19.57 31.64
N LYS A 55 8.60 20.48 31.76
CA LYS A 55 7.99 21.18 30.63
C LYS A 55 9.12 21.67 29.72
N LYS A 56 9.36 20.97 28.61
CA LYS A 56 10.24 21.44 27.54
C LYS A 56 9.46 22.53 26.86
N ASP A 57 10.02 23.73 26.75
CA ASP A 57 9.37 24.88 26.11
C ASP A 57 8.66 24.43 24.84
N GLU A 58 7.32 24.41 24.87
CA GLU A 58 6.51 23.85 23.78
C GLU A 58 6.31 24.89 22.67
N THR A 59 6.46 26.17 23.00
CA THR A 59 6.24 27.30 22.11
C THR A 59 7.55 27.88 21.58
N PRO A 60 7.67 28.14 20.27
CA PRO A 60 8.79 28.89 19.71
C PRO A 60 8.87 30.27 20.38
N MET A 61 10.07 30.71 20.73
CA MET A 61 10.29 31.95 21.47
C MET A 61 11.41 32.77 20.84
N PHE A 62 11.29 34.08 20.95
CA PHE A 62 12.35 35.02 20.62
C PHE A 62 13.35 35.08 21.77
N GLU A 63 14.59 34.66 21.54
CA GLU A 63 15.70 34.82 22.47
C GLU A 63 16.55 36.01 22.01
N VAL A 64 16.67 37.05 22.84
CA VAL A 64 17.56 38.19 22.56
C VAL A 64 18.85 38.01 23.34
N ARG A 65 19.97 37.84 22.64
CA ARG A 65 21.32 37.84 23.22
C ARG A 65 22.15 38.92 22.56
N ASN A 66 22.83 39.75 23.37
CA ASN A 66 23.70 40.82 22.91
C ASN A 66 23.04 41.77 21.89
N GLY A 67 21.77 42.12 22.11
CA GLY A 67 21.00 43.01 21.22
C GLY A 67 20.55 42.36 19.90
N ARG A 68 20.82 41.07 19.67
CA ARG A 68 20.36 40.32 18.50
C ARG A 68 19.24 39.36 18.89
N ALA A 69 18.08 39.53 18.27
CA ALA A 69 16.95 38.60 18.42
C ALA A 69 17.16 37.37 17.52
N THR A 70 17.08 36.18 18.09
CA THR A 70 17.12 34.90 17.39
C THR A 70 15.88 34.08 17.73
N ILE A 71 15.24 33.50 16.71
CA ILE A 71 14.10 32.59 16.92
C ILE A 71 14.66 31.25 17.34
N LYS A 72 14.22 30.76 18.49
CA LYS A 72 14.54 29.42 18.98
C LYS A 72 13.29 28.56 18.89
N ASN A 73 13.36 27.55 18.03
CA ASN A 73 12.31 26.55 17.94
C ASN A 73 12.36 25.64 19.18
N SER A 74 11.20 25.13 19.60
CA SER A 74 11.13 24.15 20.68
C SER A 74 11.82 22.85 20.28
N GLY A 75 12.36 22.11 21.25
CA GLY A 75 12.89 20.76 21.00
C GLY A 75 11.83 19.78 20.47
N ASN A 76 10.54 20.08 20.69
CA ASN A 76 9.42 19.33 20.11
C ASN A 76 9.10 19.75 18.66
N HIS A 77 9.47 20.97 18.23
CA HIS A 77 9.23 21.43 16.85
C HIS A 77 10.03 20.60 15.85
N GLU A 78 11.33 20.41 16.07
CA GLU A 78 12.18 19.61 15.17
C GLU A 78 11.71 18.16 15.08
N GLN A 79 11.30 17.56 16.21
CA GLN A 79 10.77 16.19 16.23
C GLN A 79 9.41 16.09 15.52
N THR A 80 8.55 17.09 15.69
CA THR A 80 7.27 17.17 14.98
C THR A 80 7.49 17.28 13.48
N VAL A 81 8.39 18.19 13.05
CA VAL A 81 8.75 18.35 11.64
C VAL A 81 9.32 17.04 11.08
N SER A 82 10.26 16.40 11.77
CA SER A 82 10.82 15.11 11.34
C SER A 82 9.73 14.04 11.21
N ARG A 83 8.85 13.90 12.21
CA ARG A 83 7.75 12.92 12.16
C ARG A 83 6.76 13.19 11.04
N THR A 84 6.44 14.45 10.79
CA THR A 84 5.56 14.84 9.67
C THR A 84 6.21 14.52 8.33
N LEU A 85 7.51 14.80 8.18
CA LEU A 85 8.27 14.44 6.99
C LEU A 85 8.34 12.92 6.81
N ASP A 86 8.71 12.17 7.84
CA ASP A 86 8.77 10.70 7.80
C ASP A 86 7.41 10.10 7.48
N TYR A 87 6.33 10.62 8.06
CA TYR A 87 4.97 10.20 7.73
C TYR A 87 4.61 10.50 6.26
N HIS A 88 4.93 11.70 5.77
CA HIS A 88 4.71 12.05 4.37
C HIS A 88 5.52 11.18 3.41
N MET A 89 6.79 10.91 3.72
CA MET A 89 7.64 10.01 2.93
C MET A 89 7.07 8.59 2.94
N ASN A 90 6.76 8.04 4.12
CA ASN A 90 6.18 6.70 4.23
C ASN A 90 4.84 6.59 3.49
N LYS A 91 3.99 7.62 3.54
CA LYS A 91 2.73 7.65 2.79
C LYS A 91 2.96 7.70 1.28
N LEU A 92 3.95 8.45 0.81
CA LEU A 92 4.33 8.49 -0.62
C LEU A 92 4.82 7.13 -1.15
N PHE A 93 5.32 6.25 -0.27
CA PHE A 93 5.82 4.92 -0.63
C PHE A 93 4.86 3.77 -0.33
N GLN A 94 3.72 4.03 0.32
CA GLN A 94 2.71 2.99 0.56
C GLN A 94 1.85 2.81 -0.69
N TRP A 95 1.82 1.58 -1.18
CA TRP A 95 0.91 1.17 -2.24
C TRP A 95 -0.50 1.04 -1.66
N GLU A 96 -1.42 1.88 -2.11
CA GLU A 96 -2.85 1.78 -1.80
C GLU A 96 -3.55 0.94 -2.89
N GLU A 97 -3.98 -0.26 -2.52
CA GLU A 97 -4.80 -1.13 -3.37
C GLU A 97 -6.19 -0.51 -3.55
N GLN A 98 -6.65 -0.41 -4.80
CA GLN A 98 -7.94 0.18 -5.13
C GLN A 98 -8.95 -0.90 -5.48
N SER A 99 -9.81 -1.24 -4.52
CA SER A 99 -10.81 -2.30 -4.65
C SER A 99 -11.91 -2.00 -5.69
N ASP A 100 -12.06 -0.75 -6.09
CA ASP A 100 -13.01 -0.32 -7.13
C ASP A 100 -12.43 -0.39 -8.55
N ALA A 101 -11.11 -0.64 -8.68
CA ALA A 101 -10.46 -0.79 -9.96
C ALA A 101 -10.70 -2.18 -10.56
N VAL A 102 -10.96 -2.22 -11.86
CA VAL A 102 -11.04 -3.48 -12.60
C VAL A 102 -9.64 -4.05 -12.77
N GLU A 103 -9.42 -5.24 -12.23
CA GLU A 103 -8.21 -6.04 -12.44
C GLU A 103 -7.99 -6.29 -13.94
N SER A 104 -6.75 -6.11 -14.38
CA SER A 104 -6.37 -6.32 -15.78
C SER A 104 -5.43 -7.51 -15.94
N ALA A 105 -5.31 -7.97 -17.19
CA ALA A 105 -4.31 -8.95 -17.56
C ALA A 105 -2.90 -8.43 -17.21
N TYR A 106 -2.05 -9.34 -16.74
CA TYR A 106 -0.67 -9.05 -16.35
C TYR A 106 0.23 -8.85 -17.57
N SER A 107 -0.04 -7.79 -18.33
CA SER A 107 0.61 -7.45 -19.58
C SER A 107 0.88 -5.95 -19.63
N CYS A 108 1.94 -5.56 -20.34
CA CYS A 108 2.27 -4.15 -20.44
C CYS A 108 1.21 -3.39 -21.25
N ALA A 109 0.62 -2.36 -20.64
CA ALA A 109 -0.41 -1.50 -21.20
C ALA A 109 0.02 -0.71 -22.46
N LEU A 110 1.30 -0.73 -22.82
CA LEU A 110 1.81 -0.10 -24.04
C LEU A 110 2.18 -1.13 -25.10
N CYS A 111 3.02 -2.12 -24.79
CA CYS A 111 3.56 -3.03 -25.80
C CYS A 111 2.84 -4.37 -25.92
N HIS A 112 1.85 -4.66 -25.08
CA HIS A 112 1.06 -5.90 -25.07
C HIS A 112 1.89 -7.17 -24.83
N ILE A 113 3.12 -7.03 -24.35
CA ILE A 113 3.96 -8.16 -23.96
C ILE A 113 3.66 -8.47 -22.51
N ASP A 114 3.35 -9.74 -22.25
CA ASP A 114 3.15 -10.27 -20.91
C ASP A 114 4.48 -10.23 -20.16
N GLY A 115 4.46 -9.82 -18.90
CA GLY A 115 5.62 -9.94 -18.03
C GLY A 115 5.49 -11.17 -17.15
N MET A 116 6.60 -11.72 -16.66
CA MET A 116 6.51 -12.61 -15.50
C MET A 116 6.12 -11.79 -14.27
N LYS A 117 5.34 -12.39 -13.36
CA LYS A 117 4.93 -11.74 -12.10
C LYS A 117 6.18 -11.18 -11.39
N ARG A 118 6.22 -9.85 -11.19
CA ARG A 118 7.33 -9.01 -10.63
C ARG A 118 8.26 -8.32 -11.65
N GLU A 119 8.11 -8.56 -12.95
CA GLU A 119 8.88 -7.85 -13.98
C GLU A 119 8.20 -6.55 -14.44
N LEU A 120 6.87 -6.48 -14.33
CA LEU A 120 6.12 -5.29 -14.66
C LEU A 120 6.10 -4.32 -13.47
N PHE A 121 6.31 -3.05 -13.80
CA PHE A 121 6.21 -1.91 -12.90
C PHE A 121 4.73 -1.54 -12.72
N GLY A 122 4.29 -1.50 -11.47
CA GLY A 122 2.89 -1.25 -11.10
C GLY A 122 2.45 -2.09 -9.89
N PRO A 123 1.14 -2.16 -9.65
CA PRO A 123 0.08 -1.63 -10.50
C PRO A 123 -0.11 -0.13 -10.35
N TYR A 124 -0.53 0.49 -11.45
CA TYR A 124 -1.05 1.86 -11.46
C TYR A 124 -2.53 1.84 -11.77
N TYR A 125 -3.24 2.89 -11.40
CA TYR A 125 -4.67 2.99 -11.64
C TYR A 125 -4.97 4.21 -12.51
N ALA A 126 -5.74 3.99 -13.57
CA ALA A 126 -6.17 5.03 -14.49
C ALA A 126 -7.68 4.94 -14.73
N THR A 127 -8.36 6.08 -14.73
CA THR A 127 -9.77 6.18 -15.07
C THR A 127 -9.92 6.34 -16.58
N HIS A 128 -10.67 5.44 -17.22
CA HIS A 128 -10.85 5.46 -18.66
C HIS A 128 -12.32 5.41 -19.06
N ASN A 129 -12.67 6.13 -20.14
CA ASN A 129 -14.01 6.10 -20.70
C ASN A 129 -14.15 4.95 -21.71
N PRO A 130 -15.05 3.97 -21.50
CA PRO A 130 -15.27 2.84 -22.42
C PRO A 130 -15.70 3.25 -23.83
N VAL A 131 -16.22 4.46 -24.03
CA VAL A 131 -16.66 4.95 -25.34
C VAL A 131 -15.47 5.31 -26.24
N LYS A 132 -14.31 5.63 -25.67
CA LYS A 132 -13.07 5.95 -26.41
C LYS A 132 -12.33 4.65 -26.82
N HIS A 133 -11.03 4.76 -27.09
CA HIS A 133 -10.15 3.62 -27.30
C HIS A 133 -10.09 2.77 -26.01
N TRP A 134 -10.63 1.55 -26.10
CA TRP A 134 -10.63 0.61 -24.98
C TRP A 134 -9.56 -0.47 -25.17
N PRO A 135 -8.70 -0.73 -24.18
CA PRO A 135 -7.64 -1.72 -24.27
C PRO A 135 -8.21 -3.13 -24.03
N THR A 136 -8.82 -3.72 -25.06
CA THR A 136 -9.45 -5.06 -24.97
C THR A 136 -8.45 -6.19 -24.63
N PHE A 137 -7.16 -5.97 -24.84
CA PHE A 137 -6.09 -6.90 -24.46
C PHE A 137 -5.82 -6.92 -22.95
N LEU A 138 -6.10 -5.82 -22.24
CA LEU A 138 -5.95 -5.73 -20.79
C LEU A 138 -7.18 -6.27 -20.09
N THR A 139 -8.37 -5.86 -20.54
CA THR A 139 -9.61 -6.25 -19.87
C THR A 139 -10.82 -6.14 -20.81
N LYS A 140 -11.86 -6.91 -20.49
CA LYS A 140 -13.10 -6.91 -21.26
C LYS A 140 -13.76 -5.54 -21.19
N LYS A 141 -14.30 -5.09 -22.31
CA LYS A 141 -14.99 -3.80 -22.37
C LYS A 141 -16.22 -3.83 -21.45
N PRO A 142 -16.34 -2.91 -20.48
CA PRO A 142 -17.49 -2.84 -19.60
C PRO A 142 -18.74 -2.45 -20.39
N SER A 143 -19.89 -2.99 -20.00
CA SER A 143 -21.18 -2.67 -20.63
C SER A 143 -21.66 -1.24 -20.29
N ALA A 144 -21.21 -0.69 -19.16
CA ALA A 144 -21.58 0.66 -18.74
C ALA A 144 -20.80 1.70 -19.53
N LYS A 145 -21.45 2.81 -19.91
CA LYS A 145 -20.82 3.95 -20.58
C LYS A 145 -20.11 4.92 -19.63
N LYS A 146 -20.07 4.60 -18.34
CA LYS A 146 -19.43 5.44 -17.31
C LYS A 146 -17.92 5.23 -17.33
N PRO A 147 -17.11 6.25 -16.96
CA PRO A 147 -15.68 6.04 -16.74
C PRO A 147 -15.45 4.93 -15.72
N VAL A 148 -14.50 4.06 -16.01
CA VAL A 148 -14.13 2.91 -15.17
C VAL A 148 -12.66 3.03 -14.81
N LYS A 149 -12.34 2.78 -13.56
CA LYS A 149 -10.96 2.69 -13.10
C LYS A 149 -10.40 1.32 -13.45
N ILE A 150 -9.25 1.30 -14.08
CA ILE A 150 -8.57 0.09 -14.50
C ILE A 150 -7.17 0.04 -13.91
N GLU A 151 -6.78 -1.16 -13.51
CA GLU A 151 -5.42 -1.48 -13.14
C GLU A 151 -4.56 -1.60 -14.39
N VAL A 152 -3.36 -1.02 -14.40
CA VAL A 152 -2.44 -1.07 -15.54
C VAL A 152 -1.00 -1.33 -15.09
N TRP A 153 -0.28 -2.06 -15.95
CA TRP A 153 1.09 -2.52 -15.71
C TRP A 153 2.00 -2.08 -16.85
N PHE A 154 3.28 -1.81 -16.59
CA PHE A 154 4.23 -1.37 -17.62
C PHE A 154 5.58 -2.06 -17.49
N HIS A 155 6.27 -2.29 -18.62
CA HIS A 155 7.72 -2.46 -18.55
C HIS A 155 8.36 -1.12 -18.16
N GLY A 156 9.40 -1.15 -17.33
CA GLY A 156 10.12 0.06 -16.92
C GLY A 156 10.59 0.89 -18.11
N SER A 157 11.14 0.24 -19.14
CA SER A 157 11.56 0.90 -20.38
C SER A 157 10.38 1.49 -21.17
N CYS A 158 9.25 0.79 -21.26
CA CYS A 158 8.06 1.32 -21.92
C CYS A 158 7.51 2.57 -21.22
N ALA A 159 7.51 2.59 -19.88
CA ALA A 159 7.07 3.75 -19.11
C ALA A 159 8.07 4.90 -19.20
N LEU A 160 9.38 4.62 -19.11
CA LEU A 160 10.45 5.61 -19.20
C LEU A 160 10.45 6.35 -20.54
N TRP A 161 10.22 5.62 -21.63
CA TRP A 161 10.21 6.18 -22.99
C TRP A 161 8.86 6.77 -23.39
N ALA A 162 7.83 6.68 -22.54
CA ALA A 162 6.53 7.28 -22.81
C ALA A 162 6.60 8.79 -22.54
N PRO A 163 6.31 9.65 -23.53
CA PRO A 163 6.41 11.09 -23.35
C PRO A 163 5.37 11.59 -22.35
N ASN A 164 5.74 12.59 -21.56
CA ASN A 164 4.87 13.26 -20.59
C ASN A 164 4.31 12.35 -19.48
N VAL A 165 4.87 11.16 -19.30
CA VAL A 165 4.62 10.30 -18.13
C VAL A 165 5.85 10.39 -17.23
N HIS A 166 5.65 10.79 -15.97
CA HIS A 166 6.76 11.01 -15.04
C HIS A 166 6.51 10.24 -13.75
N LEU A 167 7.56 9.59 -13.24
CA LEU A 167 7.54 8.96 -11.93
C LEU A 167 7.79 10.01 -10.84
N HIS A 168 6.82 10.19 -9.94
CA HIS A 168 6.96 11.04 -8.77
C HIS A 168 6.72 10.20 -7.52
N GLY A 169 7.80 9.91 -6.78
CA GLY A 169 7.77 8.93 -5.69
C GLY A 169 7.48 7.53 -6.23
N SER A 170 6.37 6.93 -5.81
CA SER A 170 5.91 5.61 -6.25
C SER A 170 4.84 5.67 -7.37
N GLN A 171 4.45 6.86 -7.83
CA GLN A 171 3.29 7.04 -8.72
C GLN A 171 3.66 7.60 -10.09
N LEU A 172 3.03 7.09 -11.15
CA LEU A 172 3.10 7.68 -12.48
C LEU A 172 2.09 8.83 -12.61
N THR A 173 2.61 10.03 -12.83
CA THR A 173 1.81 11.23 -13.03
C THR A 173 1.39 11.37 -14.49
N ASN A 174 0.27 12.07 -14.72
CA ASN A 174 -0.27 12.37 -16.04
C ASN A 174 -0.65 11.12 -16.88
N LEU A 175 -0.89 9.98 -16.21
CA LEU A 175 -1.11 8.70 -16.89
C LEU A 175 -2.42 8.65 -17.68
N GLU A 176 -3.53 9.09 -17.08
CA GLU A 176 -4.87 9.03 -17.70
C GLU A 176 -4.96 9.73 -19.07
N PRO A 177 -4.59 11.02 -19.22
CA PRO A 177 -4.66 11.67 -20.53
C PRO A 177 -3.66 11.11 -21.54
N GLN A 178 -2.51 10.58 -21.09
CA GLN A 178 -1.51 10.00 -21.99
C GLN A 178 -1.92 8.62 -22.49
N LEU A 179 -2.56 7.78 -21.66
CA LEU A 179 -3.08 6.47 -22.11
C LEU A 179 -4.14 6.61 -23.20
N ASP A 180 -5.02 7.61 -23.10
CA ASP A 180 -5.98 7.97 -24.16
C ASP A 180 -5.27 8.22 -25.50
N ILE A 181 -4.14 8.92 -25.48
CA ILE A 181 -3.33 9.22 -26.66
C ILE A 181 -2.63 7.96 -27.16
N PHE A 182 -1.92 7.24 -26.29
CA PHE A 182 -1.14 6.05 -26.68
C PHE A 182 -2.02 4.94 -27.23
N TRP A 183 -3.20 4.70 -26.67
CA TRP A 183 -4.13 3.68 -27.16
C TRP A 183 -4.84 4.06 -28.46
N SER A 184 -4.77 5.33 -28.87
CA SER A 184 -5.16 5.77 -30.22
C SER A 184 -4.05 5.57 -31.25
N GLN A 185 -2.79 5.49 -30.81
CA GLN A 185 -1.62 5.41 -31.68
C GLN A 185 -1.28 3.97 -32.03
N THR A 186 -1.10 3.72 -33.33
CA THR A 186 -0.76 2.41 -33.88
C THR A 186 0.73 2.30 -34.17
N CYS A 187 1.37 1.22 -33.71
CA CYS A 187 2.77 0.93 -33.96
C CYS A 187 3.05 0.70 -35.44
N ALA A 188 4.04 1.41 -35.99
CA ALA A 188 4.46 1.27 -37.38
C ALA A 188 5.08 -0.11 -37.70
N VAL A 189 5.54 -0.85 -36.69
CA VAL A 189 6.19 -2.16 -36.83
C VAL A 189 5.18 -3.30 -36.72
N CYS A 190 4.49 -3.41 -35.58
CA CYS A 190 3.61 -4.56 -35.30
C CYS A 190 2.11 -4.29 -35.52
N ARG A 191 1.73 -3.06 -35.90
CA ARG A 191 0.35 -2.64 -36.19
C ARG A 191 -0.66 -2.76 -35.04
N LYS A 192 -0.18 -2.94 -33.79
CA LYS A 192 -1.01 -2.90 -32.57
C LYS A 192 -1.03 -1.48 -31.98
N ASN A 193 -2.05 -1.17 -31.19
CA ASN A 193 -2.17 0.11 -30.50
C ASN A 193 -1.22 0.21 -29.29
N GLY A 194 -1.20 1.35 -28.59
CA GLY A 194 -0.35 1.56 -27.40
C GLY A 194 1.07 2.02 -27.71
N ALA A 195 1.34 2.40 -28.96
CA ALA A 195 2.66 2.86 -29.37
C ALA A 195 2.91 4.29 -28.86
N SER A 196 3.78 4.44 -27.86
CA SER A 196 4.00 5.72 -27.19
C SER A 196 5.18 6.53 -27.75
N ILE A 197 6.11 5.92 -28.48
CA ILE A 197 7.37 6.57 -28.87
C ILE A 197 7.22 7.20 -30.27
N PRO A 198 7.29 8.54 -30.41
CA PRO A 198 7.29 9.19 -31.70
C PRO A 198 8.67 9.05 -32.39
N VAL A 199 8.65 8.82 -33.70
CA VAL A 199 9.86 8.79 -34.54
C VAL A 199 10.13 10.18 -35.09
N GLN A 200 11.23 10.82 -34.69
CA GLN A 200 11.49 12.26 -34.96
C GLN A 200 11.50 12.61 -36.45
N ASN A 201 12.13 11.77 -37.27
CA ASN A 201 12.28 12.01 -38.72
C ASN A 201 11.03 11.65 -39.53
N LYS A 202 9.93 11.22 -38.89
CA LYS A 202 8.70 10.77 -39.57
C LYS A 202 7.46 11.31 -38.88
N LYS A 203 6.68 12.12 -39.60
CA LYS A 203 5.41 12.64 -39.08
C LYS A 203 4.44 11.51 -38.76
N ASN A 204 3.74 11.65 -37.64
CA ASN A 204 2.66 10.74 -37.20
C ASN A 204 3.07 9.25 -37.17
N THR A 205 4.34 8.98 -36.90
CA THR A 205 4.88 7.62 -36.84
C THR A 205 5.25 7.29 -35.41
N PHE A 206 4.58 6.29 -34.85
CA PHE A 206 4.78 5.84 -33.48
C PHE A 206 5.23 4.38 -33.45
N VAL A 207 6.04 4.03 -32.47
CA VAL A 207 6.53 2.67 -32.26
C VAL A 207 6.47 2.31 -30.77
N HIS A 208 6.33 1.03 -30.46
CA HIS A 208 6.60 0.54 -29.11
C HIS A 208 8.11 0.50 -28.87
N TYR A 209 8.53 0.62 -27.61
CA TYR A 209 9.92 0.42 -27.21
C TYR A 209 10.56 -0.88 -27.75
N PRO A 210 10.01 -2.09 -27.48
CA PRO A 210 10.59 -3.33 -27.99
C PRO A 210 10.56 -3.42 -29.53
N CYS A 211 9.54 -2.82 -30.16
CA CYS A 211 9.45 -2.76 -31.62
C CYS A 211 10.56 -1.89 -32.23
N ALA A 212 10.88 -0.76 -31.60
CA ALA A 212 11.96 0.12 -32.01
C ALA A 212 13.31 -0.59 -31.92
N GLN A 213 13.57 -1.27 -30.78
CA GLN A 213 14.78 -2.06 -30.58
C GLN A 213 14.93 -3.17 -31.62
N ASN A 214 13.90 -4.00 -31.79
CA ASN A 214 13.95 -5.15 -32.70
C ASN A 214 14.10 -4.76 -34.17
N LYS A 215 13.59 -3.59 -34.56
CA LYS A 215 13.71 -3.08 -35.94
C LYS A 215 14.97 -2.24 -36.17
N GLY A 216 15.78 -2.00 -35.13
CA GLY A 216 17.04 -1.26 -35.24
C GLY A 216 16.87 0.26 -35.35
N TYR A 217 15.81 0.82 -34.77
CA TYR A 217 15.70 2.28 -34.62
C TYR A 217 16.80 2.79 -33.68
N LYS A 218 17.28 4.01 -33.93
CA LYS A 218 18.27 4.68 -33.09
C LYS A 218 17.57 5.36 -31.91
N LEU A 219 17.66 4.74 -30.74
CA LEU A 219 17.15 5.24 -29.48
C LEU A 219 18.27 6.01 -28.76
N ASP A 220 18.13 7.33 -28.66
CA ASP A 220 19.01 8.18 -27.85
C ASP A 220 18.51 8.17 -26.40
N GLU A 221 19.21 7.46 -25.52
CA GLU A 221 18.84 7.33 -24.10
C GLU A 221 18.98 8.63 -23.31
N HIS A 222 19.85 9.55 -23.73
CA HIS A 222 20.05 10.81 -23.03
C HIS A 222 18.94 11.80 -23.31
N ALA A 223 18.49 11.87 -24.56
CA ALA A 223 17.42 12.76 -24.99
C ALA A 223 16.03 12.09 -25.00
N LEU A 224 15.97 10.76 -24.82
CA LEU A 224 14.78 9.92 -24.98
C LEU A 224 14.11 10.12 -26.36
N LEU A 225 14.93 10.19 -27.41
CA LEU A 225 14.48 10.40 -28.79
C LEU A 225 14.66 9.14 -29.64
N CYS A 226 13.73 8.90 -30.56
CA CYS A 226 13.76 7.78 -31.48
C CYS A 226 13.90 8.25 -32.92
N ASN A 227 14.92 7.76 -33.62
CA ASN A 227 15.18 8.03 -35.04
C ASN A 227 15.11 6.73 -35.85
N SER A 228 14.57 6.82 -37.07
CA SER A 228 14.51 5.68 -38.01
C SER A 228 15.84 5.39 -38.68
#